data_AF-A0A2D7LN41-F1
#
_entry.id   AF-A0A2D7LN41-F1
#
_cell.length_a   1.000
_cell.length_b   1.000
_cell.length_c   1.000
_cell.angle_alpha   90.00
_cell.angle_beta   90.00
_cell.angle_gamma   90.00
#
_symmetry.space_group_name_H-M   'P 1'
#
loop_
_entity.id
_entity.type
_entity.pdbx_description
1 polymer ?
#
loop_
_entity_poly.entity_id
_entity_poly.type
_entity_poly.pdbx_seq_one_letter_code
_entity_poly.pdbx_strand_id
1 'polypeptide(L)'
;MRKATDIEEEHDPVNHPSHYNQFGIECLTAIEASMTPVEFRGYLKGNCQKYIWRYVYKGKPVEDLKKASFYLNKLIEKVEENGV
;
A
#
# COMPACT_ATOMS: atom_id res chain seq x y z
N MET A 1 -17.98 0.58 -38.96
CA MET A 1 -16.51 0.69 -38.82
C MET A 1 -16.24 1.23 -37.41
N ARG A 2 -15.53 0.44 -36.60
CA ARG A 2 -15.13 0.54 -35.16
C ARG A 2 -15.57 1.78 -34.33
N LYS A 3 -16.34 1.55 -33.26
CA LYS A 3 -16.34 2.42 -32.07
C LYS A 3 -15.13 2.03 -31.22
N ALA A 4 -14.24 2.98 -30.96
CA ALA A 4 -13.21 2.84 -29.95
C ALA A 4 -13.91 2.86 -28.58
N THR A 5 -13.73 1.80 -27.81
CA THR A 5 -14.11 1.72 -26.41
C THR A 5 -13.17 2.62 -25.61
N ASP A 6 -13.70 3.71 -25.08
CA ASP A 6 -13.07 4.48 -24.02
C ASP A 6 -12.99 3.56 -22.79
N ILE A 7 -11.77 3.15 -22.44
CA ILE A 7 -11.49 2.44 -21.20
C ILE A 7 -11.37 3.52 -20.13
N GLU A 8 -12.42 3.74 -19.35
CA GLU A 8 -12.33 4.57 -18.14
C GLU A 8 -11.40 3.85 -17.15
N GLU A 9 -10.19 4.39 -16.94
CA GLU A 9 -9.33 3.97 -15.83
C GLU A 9 -10.04 4.31 -14.51
N GLU A 10 -10.58 3.28 -13.87
CA GLU A 10 -11.20 3.36 -12.56
C GLU A 10 -10.15 3.84 -11.54
N HIS A 11 -10.32 5.08 -11.06
CA HIS A 11 -9.45 5.68 -10.06
C HIS A 11 -9.38 4.80 -8.80
N ASP A 12 -8.26 4.07 -8.65
CA ASP A 12 -7.97 3.21 -7.50
C ASP A 12 -7.05 3.93 -6.51
N PRO A 13 -7.59 4.67 -5.51
CA PRO A 13 -6.78 5.39 -4.54
C PRO A 13 -6.08 4.48 -3.52
N VAL A 14 -6.33 3.17 -3.59
CA VAL A 14 -5.75 2.18 -2.69
C VAL A 14 -4.47 1.62 -3.30
N ASN A 15 -4.52 1.17 -4.55
CA ASN A 15 -3.35 0.63 -5.25
C ASN A 15 -2.56 1.71 -6.00
N HIS A 16 -3.20 2.81 -6.42
CA HIS A 16 -2.59 3.89 -7.20
C HIS A 16 -3.03 5.29 -6.72
N PRO A 17 -2.68 5.71 -5.49
CA PRO A 17 -2.94 7.08 -5.07
C PRO A 17 -2.22 8.07 -5.99
N SER A 18 -2.97 9.05 -6.52
CA SER A 18 -2.52 10.06 -7.51
C SER A 18 -1.26 10.86 -7.14
N HIS A 19 -0.84 10.81 -5.88
CA HIS A 19 0.30 11.53 -5.30
C HIS A 19 1.56 10.67 -5.14
N TYR A 20 1.56 9.41 -5.57
CA TYR A 20 2.72 8.50 -5.44
C TYR A 20 3.31 8.00 -6.77
N ASN A 21 2.69 8.30 -7.94
CA ASN A 21 3.03 7.66 -9.22
C ASN A 21 3.73 8.55 -10.26
N GLN A 22 4.43 9.61 -9.86
CA GLN A 22 5.04 10.51 -10.85
C GLN A 22 6.30 9.95 -11.56
N PHE A 23 6.91 8.84 -11.09
CA PHE A 23 8.21 8.36 -11.63
C PHE A 23 8.41 6.83 -11.74
N GLY A 24 7.37 6.00 -11.71
CA GLY A 24 7.48 4.58 -12.10
C GLY A 24 8.39 3.69 -11.22
N ILE A 25 8.85 4.19 -10.07
CA ILE A 25 9.36 3.38 -8.97
C ILE A 25 8.28 3.42 -7.89
N GLU A 26 7.67 2.28 -7.60
CA GLU A 26 6.75 2.12 -6.48
C GLU A 26 7.42 2.69 -5.22
N CYS A 27 6.86 3.75 -4.64
CA CYS A 27 7.43 4.46 -3.49
C CYS A 27 7.84 3.51 -2.34
N LEU A 28 7.11 2.40 -2.20
CA LEU A 28 7.40 1.33 -1.25
C LEU A 28 8.75 0.64 -1.53
N THR A 29 9.10 0.38 -2.78
CA THR A 29 10.38 -0.24 -3.17
C THR A 29 11.55 0.67 -2.85
N ALA A 30 11.42 1.98 -3.09
CA ALA A 30 12.45 2.95 -2.70
C ALA A 30 12.64 3.00 -1.18
N ILE A 31 11.54 2.95 -0.42
CA ILE A 31 11.57 2.88 1.05
C ILE A 31 12.25 1.57 1.51
N GLU A 32 11.89 0.43 0.93
CA GLU A 32 12.49 -0.87 1.24
C GLU A 32 14.00 -0.86 1.00
N ALA A 33 14.44 -0.35 -0.14
CA ALA A 33 15.87 -0.24 -0.49
C ALA A 33 16.65 0.72 0.44
N SER A 34 15.96 1.64 1.11
CA SER A 34 16.56 2.62 2.02
C SER A 34 16.70 2.16 3.48
N MET A 35 16.19 0.97 3.80
CA MET A 35 16.05 0.48 5.18
C MET A 35 16.70 -0.90 5.36
N THR A 36 17.15 -1.18 6.57
CA THR A 36 17.45 -2.57 6.95
C THR A 36 16.16 -3.42 6.95
N PRO A 37 16.25 -4.76 6.84
CA PRO A 37 15.07 -5.62 6.91
C PRO A 37 14.24 -5.44 8.20
N VAL A 38 14.90 -5.14 9.33
CA VAL A 38 14.23 -4.88 10.61
C VAL A 38 13.44 -3.58 10.56
N GLU A 39 14.04 -2.52 10.04
CA GLU A 39 13.41 -1.20 9.91
C GLU A 39 12.23 -1.24 8.93
N PHE A 40 12.39 -1.92 7.79
CA PHE A 40 11.31 -2.03 6.81
C PHE A 40 10.12 -2.83 7.36
N ARG A 41 10.36 -3.95 8.05
CA ARG A 41 9.28 -4.65 8.78
C ARG A 41 8.62 -3.77 9.84
N GLY A 42 9.41 -2.95 10.54
CA GLY A 42 8.91 -1.93 11.47
C GLY A 42 8.02 -0.89 10.79
N TYR A 43 8.42 -0.40 9.61
CA TYR A 43 7.65 0.54 8.79
C TYR A 43 6.30 -0.06 8.36
N LEU A 44 6.29 -1.31 7.87
CA LEU A 44 5.06 -2.01 7.50
C LEU A 44 4.13 -2.18 8.70
N LYS A 45 4.66 -2.66 9.84
CA LYS A 45 3.91 -2.81 11.11
C LYS A 45 3.29 -1.48 11.57
N GLY A 46 4.07 -0.41 11.58
CA GLY A 46 3.60 0.91 12.00
C GLY A 46 2.49 1.46 11.10
N ASN A 47 2.61 1.28 9.78
CA ASN A 47 1.58 1.68 8.84
C ASN A 47 0.30 0.87 9.01
N CYS A 48 0.38 -0.45 9.18
CA CYS A 48 -0.77 -1.29 9.48
C CYS A 48 -1.50 -0.78 10.73
N GLN A 49 -0.79 -0.58 11.84
CA GLN A 49 -1.36 -0.06 13.08
C GLN A 49 -1.97 1.34 12.90
N LYS A 50 -1.31 2.23 12.15
CA LYS A 50 -1.82 3.57 11.83
C LYS A 50 -3.20 3.50 11.18
N TYR A 51 -3.40 2.63 10.20
CA TYR A 51 -4.68 2.52 9.51
C TYR A 51 -5.75 1.80 10.35
N ILE A 52 -5.37 0.82 11.16
CA ILE A 52 -6.27 0.21 12.16
C ILE A 52 -6.69 1.22 13.24
N TRP A 53 -5.84 2.18 13.61
CA TRP A 53 -6.27 3.25 14.50
C TRP A 53 -7.22 4.22 13.78
N ARG A 54 -6.88 4.60 12.55
CA ARG A 54 -7.56 5.66 11.79
C ARG A 54 -9.00 5.35 11.40
N TYR A 55 -9.33 4.07 11.16
CA TYR A 55 -10.60 3.69 10.54
C TYR A 55 -11.83 4.16 11.33
N VAL A 56 -11.73 4.29 12.65
CA VAL A 56 -12.88 4.67 13.50
C VAL A 56 -13.16 6.18 13.54
N TYR A 57 -12.24 7.06 13.12
CA TYR A 57 -12.38 8.51 13.37
C TYR A 57 -12.08 9.44 12.18
N LYS A 58 -11.58 8.93 11.05
CA LYS A 58 -11.19 9.76 9.88
C LYS A 58 -12.17 9.73 8.71
N GLY A 59 -13.35 9.10 8.91
CA GLY A 59 -14.48 9.13 7.98
C GLY A 59 -14.34 8.26 6.72
N LYS A 60 -13.32 7.39 6.65
CA LYS A 60 -13.10 6.47 5.52
C LYS A 60 -12.73 5.05 5.98
N PRO A 61 -13.60 4.39 6.77
CA PRO A 61 -13.25 3.15 7.47
C PRO A 61 -12.79 2.03 6.54
N VAL A 62 -13.50 1.80 5.43
CA VAL A 62 -13.17 0.71 4.50
C VAL A 62 -11.85 0.95 3.76
N GLU A 63 -11.58 2.20 3.33
CA GLU A 63 -10.31 2.56 2.69
C GLU A 63 -9.13 2.33 3.66
N ASP A 64 -9.31 2.69 4.93
CA ASP A 64 -8.32 2.46 5.98
C ASP A 64 -8.09 0.98 6.24
N LEU A 65 -9.14 0.18 6.37
CA LEU A 65 -9.01 -1.26 6.56
C LEU A 65 -8.33 -1.95 5.36
N LYS A 66 -8.63 -1.52 4.13
CA LYS A 66 -7.93 -2.00 2.93
C LYS A 66 -6.44 -1.65 2.96
N LYS A 67 -6.08 -0.42 3.37
CA LYS A 67 -4.68 -0.01 3.53
C LYS A 67 -3.99 -0.80 4.64
N ALA A 68 -4.65 -1.04 5.78
CA ALA A 68 -4.12 -1.90 6.83
C ALA A 68 -3.82 -3.31 6.31
N SER A 69 -4.76 -3.91 5.58
CA SER A 69 -4.61 -5.23 4.95
C SER A 69 -3.43 -5.27 3.98
N PHE A 70 -3.26 -4.25 3.13
CA PHE A 70 -2.11 -4.12 2.24
C PHE A 70 -0.77 -4.20 2.99
N TYR A 71 -0.59 -3.38 4.03
CA TYR A 71 0.65 -3.37 4.81
C TYR A 71 0.86 -4.66 5.60
N LEU A 72 -0.21 -5.28 6.09
CA LEU A 72 -0.14 -6.57 6.78
C LEU A 72 0.31 -7.68 5.82
N ASN A 73 -0.26 -7.76 4.62
CA ASN A 73 0.12 -8.76 3.63
C ASN A 73 1.58 -8.60 3.22
N LYS A 74 2.04 -7.37 2.99
CA LYS A 74 3.47 -7.11 2.73
C LYS A 74 4.37 -7.51 3.89
N LEU A 75 3.93 -7.31 5.13
CA LEU A 75 4.71 -7.75 6.29
C LEU A 75 4.78 -9.27 6.36
N ILE A 76 3.68 -9.97 6.08
CA ILE A 76 3.64 -11.44 6.01
C ILE A 76 4.61 -11.93 4.94
N GLU A 77 4.53 -11.40 3.71
CA GLU A 77 5.46 -11.74 2.61
C GLU A 77 6.92 -11.61 3.07
N LYS A 78 7.28 -10.48 3.71
CA LYS A 78 8.65 -10.24 4.19
C LYS A 78 9.06 -11.14 5.36
N VAL A 79 8.14 -11.64 6.16
CA VAL A 79 8.44 -12.60 7.24
C VAL A 79 8.62 -14.00 6.66
N GLU A 80 7.80 -14.39 5.70
CA GLU A 80 7.91 -15.68 5.00
C GLU A 80 9.20 -15.78 4.18
N GLU A 81 9.58 -14.71 3.46
CA GLU A 81 10.86 -14.62 2.73
C GLU A 81 12.08 -14.76 3.66
N ASN A 82 11.98 -14.26 4.89
CA ASN A 82 13.06 -14.28 5.87
C ASN A 82 13.10 -15.55 6.72
N GLY A 83 12.27 -16.56 6.39
CA GLY A 83 12.36 -17.91 6.94
C GLY A 83 12.44 -17.96 8.46
N VAL A 84 11.27 -18.07 9.11
CA VAL A 84 11.22 -18.96 10.28
C VAL A 84 11.45 -20.38 9.78
#